data_AF-A0A9P7PU58-F1
#
_entry.id   AF-A0A9P7PU58-F1
#
_cell.length_a   1.000
_cell.length_b   1.000
_cell.length_c   1.000
_cell.angle_alpha   90.00
_cell.angle_beta   90.00
_cell.angle_gamma   90.00
#
_symmetry.space_group_name_H-M   'P 1'
#
loop_
_entity.id
_entity.type
_entity.pdbx_description
1 polymer ?
#
loop_
_entity_poly.entity_id
_entity_poly.type
_entity_poly.pdbx_seq_one_letter_code
_entity_poly.pdbx_strand_id
1 'polypeptide(L)'
;SAETSPSENSIPAPGLATGVQKTTQGQFPPPGALHPSGRTGHGRAVQILRIAALSIYINSCCFIIFITQMIGSPLYFIHRDWFYAYMAMTKRSFSLTITSMTHIFGPTTIRISGDESVKGQILPTTGGGVEFKLPERMVMIANHQIYTDWIYLWWVGYANSPGMHGHIYIILKESLKYIPFIGTGMMFYGFIFLSRKMATDQPRLAHRLNKLKQKKVDPRGNTYLDPMWLLLFPEGTNLSNNGRRKSADWAAKNSLQDPEHVMLPRSTGTYFCLNELKDSVEYVYDCTVAYEGVP
;
A
#
# COMPACT_ATOMS: atom_id res chain seq x y z
N SER A 1 -42.57 24.60 -3.82
CA SER A 1 -41.50 25.22 -3.02
C SER A 1 -40.28 24.33 -3.14
N ALA A 2 -39.27 24.80 -3.86
CA ALA A 2 -38.06 24.03 -4.14
C ALA A 2 -37.09 24.14 -2.96
N GLU A 3 -36.70 22.99 -2.38
CA GLU A 3 -35.56 22.92 -1.45
C GLU A 3 -34.32 22.55 -2.26
N THR A 4 -33.44 23.53 -2.41
CA THR A 4 -32.10 23.39 -2.97
C THR A 4 -31.20 22.67 -1.99
N SER A 5 -30.68 21.51 -2.39
CA SER A 5 -29.56 20.82 -1.74
C SER A 5 -28.29 21.67 -1.79
N PRO A 6 -27.45 21.71 -0.73
CA PRO A 6 -26.19 22.42 -0.77
C PRO A 6 -25.16 21.67 -1.65
N SER A 7 -24.46 22.43 -2.49
CA SER A 7 -23.40 21.96 -3.39
C SER A 7 -22.19 21.40 -2.62
N GLU A 8 -21.65 20.25 -3.06
CA GLU A 8 -20.52 19.50 -2.46
C GLU A 8 -19.15 20.21 -2.46
N ASN A 9 -19.04 21.50 -2.84
CA ASN A 9 -17.76 22.18 -3.07
C ASN A 9 -17.33 23.20 -2.00
N SER A 10 -17.85 23.14 -0.78
CA SER A 10 -17.42 24.05 0.30
C SER A 10 -17.14 23.31 1.60
N ILE A 11 -16.05 22.55 1.64
CA ILE A 11 -15.41 22.16 2.91
C ILE A 11 -14.28 23.17 3.15
N PRO A 12 -14.37 24.06 4.15
CA PRO A 12 -13.29 24.96 4.50
C PRO A 12 -12.04 24.15 4.88
N ALA A 13 -10.86 24.56 4.43
CA ALA A 13 -9.62 24.05 4.98
C ALA A 13 -9.59 24.35 6.49
N PRO A 14 -9.20 23.41 7.37
CA PRO A 14 -9.01 23.74 8.77
C PRO A 14 -7.89 24.77 8.86
N GLY A 15 -8.20 25.93 9.44
CA GLY A 15 -7.24 26.99 9.67
C GLY A 15 -6.06 26.47 10.49
N LEU A 16 -4.85 26.85 10.08
CA LEU A 16 -3.61 26.62 10.83
C LEU A 16 -3.72 27.29 12.21
N ALA A 17 -4.21 26.55 13.19
CA ALA A 17 -4.16 26.94 14.59
C ALA A 17 -2.81 26.47 15.17
N THR A 18 -1.85 27.39 15.19
CA THR A 18 -0.66 27.31 16.04
C THR A 18 -1.10 27.25 17.50
N GLY A 19 -0.94 26.10 18.16
CA GLY A 19 -1.21 25.99 19.59
C GLY A 19 -1.32 24.56 20.08
N VAL A 20 -0.24 24.05 20.66
CA VAL A 20 -0.19 22.79 21.42
C VAL A 20 -1.23 22.83 22.53
N GLN A 21 -2.31 22.05 22.40
CA GLN A 21 -3.12 21.64 23.55
C GLN A 21 -2.82 20.18 23.87
N LYS A 22 -2.26 19.96 25.07
CA LYS A 22 -2.07 18.64 25.68
C LYS A 22 -3.42 17.93 25.75
N THR A 23 -3.63 16.92 24.92
CA THR A 23 -4.79 16.03 25.03
C THR A 23 -4.55 14.99 26.12
N THR A 24 -5.38 15.08 27.16
CA THR A 24 -5.52 14.10 28.24
C THR A 24 -5.92 12.74 27.66
N GLN A 25 -5.33 11.67 28.20
CA GLN A 25 -5.58 10.28 27.82
C GLN A 25 -7.07 9.89 27.88
N GLY A 26 -7.53 9.15 26.86
CA GLY A 26 -8.49 8.06 27.06
C GLY A 26 -9.96 8.41 27.25
N GLN A 27 -10.56 9.27 26.42
CA GLN A 27 -12.02 9.33 26.28
C GLN A 27 -12.44 8.91 24.88
N PHE A 28 -13.23 7.82 24.79
CA PHE A 28 -14.04 7.58 23.61
C PHE A 28 -14.93 8.80 23.38
N PRO A 29 -15.12 9.25 22.13
CA PRO A 29 -15.98 10.39 21.86
C PRO A 29 -17.39 10.10 22.39
N PRO A 30 -18.07 11.10 22.98
CA PRO A 30 -19.41 10.93 23.54
C PRO A 30 -20.38 10.41 22.48
N PRO A 31 -21.41 9.64 22.85
CA PRO A 31 -22.44 9.19 21.91
C PRO A 31 -23.12 10.41 21.30
N GLY A 32 -22.91 10.63 19.99
CA GLY A 32 -23.37 11.82 19.27
C GLY A 32 -22.25 12.73 18.75
N ALA A 33 -20.98 12.45 19.05
CA ALA A 33 -19.87 13.07 18.33
C ALA A 33 -20.02 12.76 16.84
N LEU A 34 -20.14 13.81 16.03
CA LEU A 34 -20.14 13.69 14.57
C LEU A 34 -18.89 12.89 14.19
N HIS A 35 -19.08 11.84 13.36
CA HIS A 35 -17.95 11.16 12.75
C HIS A 35 -17.05 12.23 12.13
N PRO A 36 -15.72 12.16 12.24
CA PRO A 36 -14.83 13.24 11.77
C PRO A 36 -15.12 13.67 10.31
N SER A 37 -15.50 12.71 9.46
CA SER A 37 -15.97 12.96 8.08
C SER A 37 -17.38 13.57 7.91
N GLY A 38 -18.08 13.93 8.99
CA GLY A 38 -19.43 14.50 8.98
C GLY A 38 -20.57 13.55 8.57
N ARG A 39 -20.28 12.31 8.17
CA ARG A 39 -21.28 11.35 7.67
C ARG A 39 -21.96 10.60 8.83
N THR A 40 -23.29 10.61 8.86
CA THR A 40 -24.06 9.76 9.78
C THR A 40 -23.86 8.28 9.42
N GLY A 41 -23.56 7.44 10.41
CA GLY A 41 -23.43 6.00 10.21
C GLY A 41 -24.72 5.39 9.65
N HIS A 42 -24.58 4.42 8.74
CA HIS A 42 -25.71 3.68 8.19
C HIS A 42 -26.42 2.88 9.31
N GLY A 43 -27.74 2.67 9.19
CA GLY A 43 -28.48 1.76 10.08
C GLY A 43 -27.96 0.32 9.99
N ARG A 44 -28.16 -0.48 11.06
CA ARG A 44 -27.60 -1.85 11.19
C ARG A 44 -27.89 -2.76 9.99
N ALA A 45 -29.11 -2.74 9.46
CA ALA A 45 -29.49 -3.55 8.29
C ALA A 45 -28.67 -3.18 7.04
N VAL A 46 -28.48 -1.87 6.80
CA VAL A 46 -27.68 -1.38 5.68
C VAL A 46 -26.20 -1.72 5.88
N GLN A 47 -25.68 -1.65 7.12
CA GLN A 47 -24.32 -2.09 7.41
C GLN A 47 -24.12 -3.57 7.10
N ILE A 48 -25.05 -4.44 7.51
CA ILE A 48 -25.00 -5.88 7.22
C ILE A 48 -25.03 -6.11 5.71
N LEU A 49 -25.95 -5.47 4.98
CA LEU A 49 -26.04 -5.59 3.52
C LEU A 49 -24.75 -5.11 2.82
N ARG A 50 -24.18 -3.99 3.26
CA ARG A 50 -22.91 -3.48 2.72
C ARG A 50 -21.76 -4.44 2.96
N ILE A 51 -21.64 -5.00 4.17
CA ILE A 51 -20.60 -5.99 4.51
C ILE A 51 -20.79 -7.26 3.68
N ALA A 52 -22.02 -7.73 3.50
CA ALA A 52 -22.33 -8.89 2.67
C ALA A 52 -21.97 -8.64 1.20
N ALA A 53 -22.40 -7.51 0.63
CA ALA A 53 -22.10 -7.13 -0.74
C ALA A 53 -20.59 -6.96 -0.98
N LEU A 54 -19.88 -6.28 -0.07
CA LEU A 54 -18.42 -6.15 -0.09
C LEU A 54 -17.74 -7.52 -0.06
N SER A 55 -18.20 -8.40 0.83
CA SER A 55 -17.66 -9.74 0.99
C SER A 55 -17.89 -10.59 -0.27
N ILE A 56 -19.09 -10.55 -0.86
CA ILE A 56 -19.40 -11.25 -2.11
C ILE A 56 -18.48 -10.72 -3.22
N TYR A 57 -18.41 -9.40 -3.39
CA TYR A 57 -17.58 -8.76 -4.41
C TYR A 57 -16.10 -9.20 -4.32
N ILE A 58 -15.47 -9.04 -3.15
CA ILE A 58 -14.04 -9.33 -3.00
C ILE A 58 -13.74 -10.82 -3.17
N ASN A 59 -14.59 -11.70 -2.62
CA ASN A 59 -14.37 -13.15 -2.74
C ASN A 59 -14.58 -13.64 -4.17
N SER A 60 -15.62 -13.16 -4.87
CA SER A 60 -15.86 -13.50 -6.27
C SER A 60 -14.73 -13.03 -7.18
N CYS A 61 -14.29 -11.77 -7.04
CA CYS A 61 -13.18 -11.25 -7.83
C CYS A 61 -11.87 -12.00 -7.54
N CYS A 62 -11.53 -12.22 -6.27
CA CYS A 62 -10.34 -12.99 -5.89
C CYS A 62 -10.39 -14.43 -6.43
N PHE A 63 -11.55 -15.07 -6.41
CA PHE A 63 -11.72 -16.42 -6.93
C PHE A 63 -11.52 -16.46 -8.45
N ILE A 64 -12.13 -15.54 -9.20
CA ILE A 64 -11.94 -15.43 -10.66
C ILE A 64 -10.47 -15.16 -11.00
N ILE A 65 -9.81 -14.26 -10.26
CA ILE A 65 -8.38 -13.98 -10.43
C ILE A 65 -7.55 -15.23 -10.15
N PHE A 66 -7.86 -15.97 -9.10
CA PHE A 66 -7.18 -17.23 -8.79
C PHE A 66 -7.33 -18.26 -9.93
N ILE A 67 -8.54 -18.48 -10.45
CA ILE A 67 -8.75 -19.36 -11.61
C ILE A 67 -7.95 -18.87 -12.83
N THR A 68 -7.96 -17.55 -13.08
CA THR A 68 -7.16 -16.93 -14.14
C THR A 68 -5.67 -17.24 -13.96
N GLN A 69 -5.13 -17.07 -12.75
CA GLN A 69 -3.75 -17.43 -12.44
C GLN A 69 -3.45 -18.91 -12.66
N MET A 70 -4.38 -19.80 -12.31
CA MET A 70 -4.24 -21.25 -12.55
C MET A 70 -4.18 -21.57 -14.04
N ILE A 71 -5.02 -20.94 -14.86
CA ILE A 71 -4.99 -21.08 -16.33
C ILE A 71 -3.65 -20.61 -16.91
N GLY A 72 -3.10 -19.50 -16.40
CA GLY A 72 -1.80 -18.99 -16.83
C GLY A 72 -0.59 -19.74 -16.27
N SER A 73 -0.77 -20.54 -15.21
CA SER A 73 0.34 -21.20 -14.51
C SER A 73 1.19 -22.16 -15.37
N PRO A 74 0.65 -22.91 -16.36
CA PRO A 74 1.45 -23.76 -17.24
C PRO A 74 2.48 -22.98 -18.07
N LEU A 75 2.25 -21.67 -18.32
CA LEU A 75 3.22 -20.82 -19.02
C LEU A 75 4.59 -20.79 -18.34
N TYR A 76 4.67 -21.08 -17.04
CA TYR A 76 5.93 -21.15 -16.32
C TYR A 76 6.91 -22.18 -16.92
N PHE A 77 6.36 -23.29 -17.43
CA PHE A 77 7.13 -24.37 -18.04
C PHE A 77 7.39 -24.17 -19.54
N ILE A 78 6.62 -23.30 -20.19
CA ILE A 78 6.71 -23.01 -21.63
C ILE A 78 7.61 -21.79 -21.88
N HIS A 79 7.25 -20.64 -21.31
CA HIS A 79 7.97 -19.38 -21.47
C HIS A 79 7.83 -18.50 -20.24
N ARG A 80 8.92 -18.38 -19.47
CA ARG A 80 8.91 -17.67 -18.17
C ARG A 80 8.50 -16.21 -18.29
N ASP A 81 8.90 -15.50 -19.35
CA ASP A 81 8.48 -14.09 -19.51
C ASP A 81 6.99 -13.94 -19.76
N TRP A 82 6.37 -14.86 -20.50
CA TRP A 82 4.92 -14.85 -20.70
C TRP A 82 4.20 -15.14 -19.40
N PHE A 83 4.71 -16.08 -18.61
CA PHE A 83 4.20 -16.31 -17.26
C PHE A 83 4.25 -15.04 -16.40
N TYR A 84 5.39 -14.34 -16.32
CA TYR A 84 5.48 -13.13 -15.50
C TYR A 84 4.62 -11.98 -16.03
N ALA A 85 4.53 -11.81 -17.35
CA ALA A 85 3.62 -10.85 -17.97
C ALA A 85 2.16 -11.17 -17.65
N TYR A 86 1.77 -12.44 -17.69
CA TYR A 86 0.45 -12.91 -17.33
C TYR A 86 0.15 -12.70 -15.84
N MET A 87 1.10 -13.00 -14.94
CA MET A 87 0.96 -12.73 -13.51
C MET A 87 0.89 -11.23 -13.21
N ALA A 88 1.63 -10.38 -13.95
CA ALA A 88 1.52 -8.94 -13.86
C ALA A 88 0.12 -8.45 -14.29
N MET A 89 -0.46 -9.02 -15.35
CA MET A 89 -1.84 -8.73 -15.75
C MET A 89 -2.86 -9.10 -14.66
N THR A 90 -2.77 -10.31 -14.08
CA THR A 90 -3.69 -10.68 -12.98
C THR A 90 -3.51 -9.79 -11.74
N LYS A 91 -2.27 -9.34 -11.47
CA LYS A 91 -1.96 -8.35 -10.43
C LYS A 91 -2.63 -7.00 -10.72
N ARG A 92 -2.67 -6.55 -11.98
CA ARG A 92 -3.42 -5.35 -12.39
C ARG A 92 -4.91 -5.51 -12.10
N SER A 93 -5.50 -6.66 -12.46
CA SER A 93 -6.91 -6.96 -12.17
C SER A 93 -7.24 -6.93 -10.68
N PHE A 94 -6.33 -7.43 -9.82
CA PHE A 94 -6.49 -7.32 -8.37
C PHE A 94 -6.42 -5.88 -7.87
N SER A 95 -5.50 -5.07 -8.40
CA SER A 95 -5.45 -3.63 -8.10
C SER A 95 -6.73 -2.89 -8.49
N LEU A 96 -7.30 -3.20 -9.66
CA LEU A 96 -8.59 -2.66 -10.08
C LEU A 96 -9.72 -3.11 -9.17
N THR A 97 -9.69 -4.36 -8.71
CA THR A 97 -10.66 -4.90 -7.75
C THR A 97 -10.63 -4.12 -6.44
N ILE A 98 -9.45 -3.96 -5.82
CA ILE A 98 -9.33 -3.22 -4.55
C ILE A 98 -9.60 -1.72 -4.71
N THR A 99 -9.27 -1.13 -5.86
CA THR A 99 -9.55 0.30 -6.15
C THR A 99 -11.04 0.54 -6.36
N SER A 100 -11.72 -0.35 -7.09
CA SER A 100 -13.17 -0.26 -7.27
C SER A 100 -13.90 -0.52 -5.94
N MET A 101 -13.39 -1.46 -5.14
CA MET A 101 -13.89 -1.75 -3.80
C MET A 101 -13.86 -0.50 -2.90
N THR A 102 -12.71 0.19 -2.82
CA THR A 102 -12.60 1.41 -2.02
C THR A 102 -13.51 2.50 -2.58
N HIS A 103 -13.58 2.68 -3.90
CA HIS A 103 -14.46 3.67 -4.51
C HIS A 103 -15.96 3.43 -4.19
N ILE A 104 -16.44 2.18 -4.33
CA ILE A 104 -17.87 1.83 -4.17
C ILE A 104 -18.27 1.78 -2.70
N PHE A 105 -17.47 1.10 -1.86
CA PHE A 105 -17.88 0.76 -0.50
C PHE A 105 -17.36 1.74 0.56
N GLY A 106 -16.35 2.54 0.25
CA GLY A 106 -15.75 3.51 1.17
C GLY A 106 -15.08 4.67 0.42
N PRO A 107 -15.86 5.51 -0.30
CA PRO A 107 -15.29 6.63 -1.05
C PRO A 107 -14.57 7.58 -0.09
N THR A 108 -13.25 7.62 -0.25
CA THR A 108 -12.30 8.38 0.58
C THR A 108 -11.75 9.54 -0.22
N THR A 109 -11.78 10.74 0.35
CA THR A 109 -11.06 11.89 -0.19
C THR A 109 -9.59 11.77 0.20
N ILE A 110 -8.72 11.62 -0.80
CA ILE A 110 -7.27 11.56 -0.60
C ILE A 110 -6.69 12.94 -0.89
N ARG A 111 -5.97 13.50 0.09
CA ARG A 111 -5.20 14.74 -0.07
C ARG A 111 -3.74 14.36 -0.22
N ILE A 112 -3.09 14.90 -1.23
CA ILE A 112 -1.73 14.54 -1.61
C ILE A 112 -0.90 15.81 -1.65
N SER A 113 0.28 15.75 -1.04
CA SER A 113 1.30 16.79 -1.11
C SER A 113 2.67 16.14 -1.25
N GLY A 114 3.62 16.87 -1.79
CA GLY A 114 5.01 16.46 -1.91
C GLY A 114 5.93 17.66 -1.69
N ASP A 115 7.18 17.38 -1.34
CA ASP A 115 8.22 18.39 -1.26
C ASP A 115 8.83 18.68 -2.65
N GLU A 116 9.88 19.51 -2.69
CA GLU A 116 10.55 19.88 -3.94
C GLU A 116 11.14 18.68 -4.69
N SER A 117 11.45 17.57 -3.99
CA SER A 117 12.09 16.39 -4.61
C SER A 117 11.16 15.63 -5.57
N VAL A 118 9.84 15.79 -5.41
CA VAL A 118 8.81 15.14 -6.25
C VAL A 118 8.06 16.14 -7.14
N LYS A 119 8.61 17.34 -7.31
CA LYS A 119 8.02 18.38 -8.14
C LYS A 119 7.81 17.90 -9.58
N GLY A 120 6.61 18.15 -10.11
CA GLY A 120 6.22 17.72 -11.44
C GLY A 120 5.85 16.24 -11.55
N GLN A 121 5.91 15.47 -10.46
CA GLN A 121 5.56 14.05 -10.46
C GLN A 121 4.14 13.76 -9.93
N ILE A 122 3.50 14.74 -9.31
CA ILE A 122 2.13 14.65 -8.79
C ILE A 122 1.28 15.68 -9.53
N LEU A 123 0.49 15.23 -10.50
CA LEU A 123 -0.21 16.11 -11.42
C LEU A 123 -1.73 15.98 -11.22
N PRO A 124 -2.47 17.08 -11.05
CA PRO A 124 -3.92 17.02 -11.00
C PRO A 124 -4.49 16.62 -12.37
N THR A 125 -5.56 15.84 -12.37
CA THR A 125 -6.34 15.55 -13.59
C THR A 125 -7.53 16.50 -13.69
N THR A 126 -8.08 16.66 -14.90
CA THR A 126 -9.23 17.56 -15.16
C THR A 126 -10.48 17.21 -14.35
N GLY A 127 -10.62 15.95 -13.91
CA GLY A 127 -11.76 15.47 -13.11
C GLY A 127 -11.56 15.52 -11.59
N GLY A 128 -10.54 16.24 -11.09
CA GLY A 128 -10.22 16.28 -9.66
C GLY A 128 -9.51 15.03 -9.12
N GLY A 129 -8.98 14.19 -10.03
CA GLY A 129 -8.10 13.08 -9.68
C GLY A 129 -6.62 13.47 -9.70
N VAL A 130 -5.76 12.46 -9.65
CA VAL A 130 -4.30 12.61 -9.73
C VAL A 130 -3.73 11.65 -10.75
N GLU A 131 -2.71 12.11 -11.48
CA GLU A 131 -1.81 11.27 -12.26
C GLU A 131 -0.41 11.42 -11.68
N PHE A 132 0.24 10.28 -11.44
CA PHE A 132 1.63 10.26 -10.99
C PHE A 132 2.59 10.01 -12.16
N LYS A 133 3.78 10.62 -12.10
CA LYS A 133 4.91 10.40 -13.02
C LYS A 133 6.13 9.85 -12.28
N LEU A 134 5.91 8.83 -11.47
CA LEU A 134 6.97 8.11 -10.76
C LEU A 134 7.69 7.14 -11.71
N PRO A 135 8.99 6.86 -11.49
CA PRO A 135 9.77 5.99 -12.35
C PRO A 135 9.27 4.54 -12.31
N GLU A 136 9.58 3.78 -13.34
CA GLU A 136 9.20 2.37 -13.45
C GLU A 136 9.94 1.47 -12.45
N ARG A 137 11.05 1.94 -11.87
CA ARG A 137 11.84 1.19 -10.87
C ARG A 137 12.13 2.05 -9.65
N MET A 138 11.55 1.66 -8.52
CA MET A 138 11.75 2.36 -7.24
C MET A 138 11.52 1.46 -6.02
N VAL A 139 12.06 1.89 -4.88
CA VAL A 139 11.65 1.40 -3.57
C VAL A 139 10.73 2.45 -2.95
N MET A 140 9.52 2.05 -2.58
CA MET A 140 8.57 2.89 -1.85
C MET A 140 8.60 2.48 -0.38
N ILE A 141 8.93 3.42 0.50
CA ILE A 141 8.82 3.23 1.95
C ILE A 141 7.60 3.99 2.47
N ALA A 142 6.92 3.43 3.46
CA ALA A 142 5.83 4.12 4.13
C ALA A 142 5.71 3.73 5.62
N ASN A 143 5.11 4.61 6.41
CA ASN A 143 4.62 4.25 7.75
C ASN A 143 3.46 3.23 7.65
N HIS A 144 3.21 2.47 8.73
CA HIS A 144 2.18 1.44 8.73
C HIS A 144 1.19 1.68 9.88
N GLN A 145 0.15 2.48 9.64
CA GLN A 145 -0.86 2.78 10.65
C GLN A 145 -1.95 1.71 10.73
N ILE A 146 -2.49 1.27 9.59
CA ILE A 146 -3.61 0.31 9.55
C ILE A 146 -3.32 -0.86 8.61
N TYR A 147 -4.01 -1.99 8.82
CA TYR A 147 -3.78 -3.21 8.03
C TYR A 147 -3.97 -3.05 6.52
N THR A 148 -4.69 -2.01 6.08
CA THR A 148 -5.05 -1.75 4.68
C THR A 148 -4.22 -0.65 4.01
N ASP A 149 -3.16 -0.12 4.65
CA ASP A 149 -2.32 0.95 4.07
C ASP A 149 -1.83 0.61 2.66
N TRP A 150 -1.44 -0.65 2.46
CA TRP A 150 -0.93 -1.15 1.20
C TRP A 150 -1.92 -1.00 0.04
N ILE A 151 -3.23 -0.92 0.28
CA ILE A 151 -4.23 -0.71 -0.78
C ILE A 151 -4.07 0.69 -1.38
N TYR A 152 -3.88 1.71 -0.54
CA TYR A 152 -3.73 3.10 -0.99
C TYR A 152 -2.38 3.32 -1.69
N LEU A 153 -1.32 2.68 -1.21
CA LEU A 153 -0.01 2.72 -1.86
C LEU A 153 0.00 1.96 -3.19
N TRP A 154 -0.78 0.88 -3.31
CA TRP A 154 -0.98 0.20 -4.59
C TRP A 154 -1.81 1.06 -5.55
N TRP A 155 -2.81 1.81 -5.05
CA TRP A 155 -3.56 2.77 -5.86
C TRP A 155 -2.67 3.85 -6.50
N VAL A 156 -1.60 4.30 -5.82
CA VAL A 156 -0.59 5.19 -6.44
C VAL A 156 -0.01 4.57 -7.71
N GLY A 157 0.28 3.27 -7.70
CA GLY A 157 0.74 2.55 -8.89
C GLY A 157 -0.33 2.37 -9.96
N TYR A 158 -1.61 2.42 -9.60
CA TYR A 158 -2.71 2.45 -10.57
C TYR A 158 -2.83 3.82 -11.23
N ALA A 159 -2.72 4.90 -10.43
CA ALA A 159 -2.77 6.28 -10.90
C ALA A 159 -1.45 6.78 -11.55
N ASN A 160 -0.40 5.95 -11.58
CA ASN A 160 0.85 6.28 -12.26
C ASN A 160 0.73 6.13 -13.78
N SER A 161 1.48 6.95 -14.52
CA SER A 161 1.55 6.93 -15.97
C SER A 161 3.02 6.87 -16.40
N PRO A 162 3.54 5.70 -16.82
CA PRO A 162 2.80 4.45 -17.09
C PRO A 162 2.32 3.71 -15.82
N GLY A 163 1.28 2.89 -15.97
CA GLY A 163 0.66 2.15 -14.86
C GLY A 163 1.56 1.08 -14.25
N MET A 164 1.82 1.17 -12.94
CA MET A 164 2.76 0.32 -12.19
C MET A 164 2.10 -0.71 -11.27
N HIS A 165 0.77 -0.69 -11.16
CA HIS A 165 -0.03 -1.61 -10.34
C HIS A 165 0.10 -3.11 -10.70
N GLY A 166 0.70 -3.47 -11.84
CA GLY A 166 1.09 -4.85 -12.18
C GLY A 166 2.50 -5.26 -11.70
N HIS A 167 3.28 -4.30 -11.24
CA HIS A 167 4.71 -4.41 -10.98
C HIS A 167 5.09 -4.02 -9.54
N ILE A 168 4.10 -3.92 -8.64
CA ILE A 168 4.33 -3.75 -7.21
C ILE A 168 4.62 -5.10 -6.55
N TYR A 169 5.58 -5.11 -5.62
CA TYR A 169 6.00 -6.25 -4.83
C TYR A 169 6.01 -5.86 -3.37
N ILE A 170 5.37 -6.67 -2.53
CA ILE A 170 5.16 -6.36 -1.12
C ILE A 170 5.85 -7.43 -0.28
N ILE A 171 6.50 -6.99 0.80
CA ILE A 171 7.01 -7.88 1.82
C ILE A 171 5.90 -8.17 2.83
N LEU A 172 5.59 -9.45 3.02
CA LEU A 172 4.44 -9.94 3.79
C LEU A 172 4.88 -10.88 4.92
N LYS A 173 4.00 -11.01 5.92
CA LYS A 173 4.16 -12.02 6.99
C LYS A 173 4.06 -13.42 6.40
N GLU A 174 4.99 -14.31 6.77
CA GLU A 174 5.04 -15.69 6.24
C GLU A 174 3.74 -16.47 6.41
N SER A 175 3.00 -16.26 7.50
CA SER A 175 1.72 -16.95 7.73
C SER A 175 0.68 -16.71 6.63
N LEU A 176 0.77 -15.59 5.90
CA LEU A 176 -0.17 -15.26 4.82
C LEU A 176 -0.06 -16.21 3.62
N LYS A 177 1.09 -16.86 3.42
CA LYS A 177 1.26 -17.82 2.31
C LYS A 177 0.40 -19.09 2.46
N TYR A 178 -0.09 -19.35 3.67
CA TYR A 178 -0.88 -20.55 3.99
C TYR A 178 -2.39 -20.32 3.94
N ILE A 179 -2.85 -19.11 3.65
CA ILE A 179 -4.28 -18.85 3.46
C ILE A 179 -4.72 -19.57 2.17
N PRO A 180 -5.74 -20.46 2.21
CA PRO A 180 -6.21 -21.15 1.01
C PRO A 180 -6.58 -20.18 -0.11
N PHE A 181 -6.17 -20.51 -1.35
CA PHE A 181 -6.35 -19.71 -2.58
C PHE A 181 -5.59 -18.37 -2.60
N ILE A 182 -5.79 -17.52 -1.60
CA ILE A 182 -5.17 -16.18 -1.48
C ILE A 182 -3.65 -16.29 -1.33
N GLY A 183 -3.17 -17.21 -0.48
CA GLY A 183 -1.75 -17.50 -0.29
C GLY A 183 -1.04 -17.87 -1.58
N THR A 184 -1.66 -18.75 -2.37
CA THR A 184 -1.16 -19.14 -3.70
C THR A 184 -1.15 -17.96 -4.67
N GLY A 185 -2.20 -17.15 -4.69
CA GLY A 185 -2.25 -15.96 -5.55
C GLY A 185 -1.15 -14.94 -5.21
N MET A 186 -0.89 -14.71 -3.92
CA MET A 186 0.22 -13.85 -3.48
C MET A 186 1.60 -14.43 -3.84
N MET A 187 1.77 -15.76 -3.82
CA MET A 187 3.00 -16.41 -4.29
C MET A 187 3.20 -16.20 -5.80
N PHE A 188 2.14 -16.31 -6.60
CA PHE A 188 2.20 -16.02 -8.04
C PHE A 188 2.53 -14.56 -8.35
N TYR A 189 2.08 -13.61 -7.53
CA TYR A 189 2.47 -12.20 -7.63
C TYR A 189 3.93 -11.92 -7.33
N GLY A 190 4.67 -12.91 -6.81
CA GLY A 190 6.07 -12.75 -6.44
C GLY A 190 6.25 -11.94 -5.17
N PHE A 191 5.23 -11.84 -4.31
CA PHE A 191 5.36 -11.23 -2.99
C PHE A 191 6.36 -12.02 -2.14
N ILE A 192 7.02 -11.31 -1.23
CA ILE A 192 8.14 -11.85 -0.46
C ILE A 192 7.66 -12.12 0.96
N PHE A 193 7.74 -13.37 1.42
CA PHE A 193 7.22 -13.79 2.71
C PHE A 193 8.35 -13.93 3.74
N LEU A 194 8.27 -13.20 4.85
CA LEU A 194 9.27 -13.20 5.92
C LEU A 194 8.73 -13.82 7.21
N SER A 195 9.57 -14.64 7.84
CA SER A 195 9.33 -15.30 9.13
C SER A 195 9.62 -14.41 10.34
N ARG A 196 10.20 -13.22 10.11
CA ARG A 196 10.75 -12.29 11.12
C ARG A 196 12.01 -12.84 11.81
N LYS A 197 12.75 -13.71 11.13
CA LYS A 197 14.02 -14.27 11.59
C LYS A 197 15.07 -14.04 10.54
N MET A 198 15.94 -13.04 10.74
CA MET A 198 16.90 -12.60 9.73
C MET A 198 17.78 -13.75 9.19
N ALA A 199 18.25 -14.65 10.06
CA ALA A 199 19.06 -15.81 9.66
C ALA A 199 18.35 -16.73 8.64
N THR A 200 17.03 -16.88 8.74
CA THR A 200 16.22 -17.70 7.82
C THR A 200 15.78 -16.89 6.59
N ASP A 201 15.50 -15.61 6.79
CA ASP A 201 14.85 -14.74 5.82
C ASP A 201 15.85 -14.12 4.82
N GLN A 202 17.08 -13.81 5.26
CA GLN A 202 18.11 -13.17 4.44
C GLN A 202 18.39 -13.89 3.10
N PRO A 203 18.68 -15.21 3.05
CA PRO A 203 18.92 -15.88 1.77
C PRO A 203 17.68 -15.92 0.87
N ARG A 204 16.48 -16.03 1.45
CA ARG A 204 15.22 -16.03 0.70
C ARG A 204 14.95 -14.66 0.09
N LEU A 205 15.17 -13.60 0.87
CA LEU A 205 15.03 -12.21 0.44
C LEU A 205 16.05 -11.89 -0.65
N ALA A 206 17.33 -12.23 -0.46
CA ALA A 206 18.36 -12.11 -1.49
C ALA A 206 17.95 -12.79 -2.80
N HIS A 207 17.52 -14.05 -2.74
CA HIS A 207 17.11 -14.78 -3.94
C HIS A 207 15.97 -14.08 -4.69
N ARG A 208 14.96 -13.57 -3.97
CA ARG A 208 13.83 -12.86 -4.57
C ARG A 208 14.23 -11.51 -5.15
N LEU A 209 15.03 -10.72 -4.44
CA LEU A 209 15.52 -9.42 -4.92
C LEU A 209 16.46 -9.58 -6.13
N ASN A 210 17.35 -10.58 -6.11
CA ASN A 210 18.23 -10.88 -7.24
C ASN A 210 17.42 -11.21 -8.50
N LYS A 211 16.32 -11.94 -8.37
CA LYS A 211 15.40 -12.19 -9.49
C LYS A 211 14.76 -10.93 -10.05
N LEU A 212 14.39 -9.96 -9.18
CA LEU A 212 13.79 -8.68 -9.58
C LEU A 212 14.77 -7.70 -10.25
N LYS A 213 16.08 -7.93 -10.12
CA LYS A 213 17.13 -7.15 -10.79
C LYS A 213 17.84 -7.92 -11.92
N GLN A 214 17.28 -9.03 -12.38
CA GLN A 214 17.81 -9.73 -13.54
C GLN A 214 17.64 -8.87 -14.79
N LYS A 215 18.75 -8.59 -15.46
CA LYS A 215 18.77 -7.92 -16.75
C LYS A 215 18.25 -8.87 -17.83
N LYS A 216 17.43 -8.34 -18.73
CA LYS A 216 16.90 -9.04 -19.91
C LYS A 216 17.42 -8.39 -21.18
N VAL A 217 17.37 -9.13 -22.28
CA VAL A 217 17.77 -8.66 -23.59
C VAL A 217 16.55 -8.70 -24.50
N ASP A 218 16.22 -7.59 -25.14
CA ASP A 218 15.13 -7.54 -26.12
C ASP A 218 15.54 -8.21 -27.45
N PRO A 219 14.61 -8.48 -28.38
CA PRO A 219 14.95 -9.06 -29.69
C PRO A 219 15.90 -8.20 -30.54
N ARG A 220 16.14 -6.94 -30.16
CA ARG A 220 17.05 -6.00 -30.84
C ARG A 220 18.44 -5.97 -30.18
N GLY A 221 18.66 -6.74 -29.11
CA GLY A 221 19.93 -6.81 -28.38
C GLY A 221 20.09 -5.78 -27.26
N ASN A 222 19.08 -4.96 -26.96
CA ASN A 222 19.17 -3.97 -25.89
C ASN A 222 18.95 -4.64 -24.54
N THR A 223 19.81 -4.32 -23.58
CA THR A 223 19.67 -4.79 -22.20
C THR A 223 18.73 -3.88 -21.41
N TYR A 224 17.75 -4.46 -20.73
CA TYR A 224 16.79 -3.73 -19.91
C TYR A 224 16.48 -4.45 -18.58
N LEU A 225 15.80 -3.76 -17.67
CA LEU A 225 15.28 -4.31 -16.42
C LEU A 225 13.75 -4.24 -16.46
N ASP A 226 13.07 -5.27 -15.95
CA ASP A 226 11.61 -5.23 -15.84
C ASP A 226 11.17 -4.07 -14.92
N PRO A 227 9.98 -3.47 -15.11
CA PRO A 227 9.41 -2.53 -14.15
C PRO A 227 9.22 -3.18 -12.78
N MET A 228 9.51 -2.45 -11.69
CA MET A 228 9.49 -2.98 -10.33
C MET A 228 9.34 -1.90 -9.26
N TRP A 229 8.28 -1.98 -8.46
CA TRP A 229 8.10 -1.19 -7.24
C TRP A 229 8.15 -2.11 -6.02
N LEU A 230 9.15 -1.94 -5.15
CA LEU A 230 9.20 -2.65 -3.88
C LEU A 230 8.59 -1.78 -2.77
N LEU A 231 7.48 -2.23 -2.19
CA LEU A 231 6.84 -1.57 -1.05
C LEU A 231 7.38 -2.13 0.27
N LEU A 232 7.91 -1.24 1.11
CA LEU A 232 8.43 -1.53 2.43
C LEU A 232 7.70 -0.71 3.50
N PHE A 233 7.47 -1.34 4.65
CA PHE A 233 7.01 -0.67 5.86
C PHE A 233 8.10 -0.77 6.92
N PRO A 234 9.02 0.21 7.03
CA PRO A 234 10.19 0.11 7.91
C PRO A 234 9.83 -0.09 9.38
N GLU A 235 8.65 0.31 9.83
CA GLU A 235 8.15 0.06 11.19
C GLU A 235 8.05 -1.44 11.53
N GLY A 236 7.86 -2.29 10.51
CA GLY A 236 7.84 -3.75 10.61
C GLY A 236 6.59 -4.36 11.23
N THR A 237 5.63 -3.53 11.65
CA THR A 237 4.30 -3.90 12.14
C THR A 237 3.39 -2.69 12.09
N ASN A 238 2.08 -2.89 12.14
CA ASN A 238 1.14 -1.78 12.27
C ASN A 238 1.25 -1.04 13.61
N LEU A 239 0.89 0.24 13.62
CA LEU A 239 0.84 1.12 14.78
C LEU A 239 -0.22 0.63 15.78
N SER A 240 0.20 -0.24 16.68
CA SER A 240 -0.62 -0.74 17.80
C SER A 240 -0.08 -0.17 19.11
N ASN A 241 -0.91 -0.07 20.15
CA ASN A 241 -0.49 0.39 21.48
C ASN A 241 0.77 -0.35 22.00
N ASN A 242 0.85 -1.66 21.75
CA ASN A 242 2.01 -2.47 22.11
C ASN A 242 3.24 -2.15 21.23
N GLY A 243 3.06 -2.00 19.92
CA GLY A 243 4.12 -1.59 19.00
C GLY A 243 4.68 -0.22 19.37
N ARG A 244 3.80 0.76 19.59
CA ARG A 244 4.16 2.13 19.96
C ARG A 244 4.95 2.19 21.25
N ARG A 245 4.52 1.47 22.30
CA ARG A 245 5.25 1.37 23.57
C ARG A 245 6.66 0.80 23.37
N LYS A 246 6.78 -0.30 22.63
CA LYS A 246 8.10 -0.90 22.32
C LYS A 246 9.01 0.04 21.53
N SER A 247 8.43 0.85 20.64
CA SER A 247 9.16 1.89 19.91
C SER A 247 9.67 2.97 20.87
N ALA A 248 8.83 3.45 21.79
CA ALA A 248 9.20 4.45 22.80
C ALA A 248 10.32 3.94 23.73
N ASP A 249 10.19 2.71 24.22
CA ASP A 249 11.19 2.07 25.08
C ASP A 249 12.54 1.95 24.35
N TRP A 250 12.50 1.63 23.05
CA TRP A 250 13.70 1.57 22.21
C TRP A 250 14.31 2.96 21.97
N ALA A 251 13.48 3.99 21.75
CA ALA A 251 13.93 5.37 21.60
C ALA A 251 14.67 5.83 22.86
N ALA A 252 14.04 5.66 24.03
CA ALA A 252 14.62 5.98 25.34
C ALA A 252 15.94 5.25 25.59
N LYS A 253 15.99 3.94 25.30
CA LYS A 253 17.20 3.13 25.48
C LYS A 253 18.37 3.61 24.61
N ASN A 254 18.11 4.14 23.42
CA ASN A 254 19.14 4.55 22.46
C ASN A 254 19.32 6.08 22.40
N SER A 255 18.72 6.84 23.33
CA SER A 255 18.78 8.31 23.34
C SER A 255 18.31 8.95 22.03
N LEU A 256 17.26 8.38 21.42
CA LEU A 256 16.62 8.89 20.21
C LEU A 256 15.35 9.65 20.57
N GLN A 257 15.00 10.65 19.75
CA GLN A 257 13.69 11.30 19.85
C GLN A 257 12.60 10.30 19.47
N ASP A 258 11.61 10.16 20.35
CA ASP A 258 10.45 9.30 20.12
C ASP A 258 9.40 10.05 19.29
N PRO A 259 9.08 9.61 18.07
CA PRO A 259 8.11 10.29 17.21
C PRO A 259 6.66 10.13 17.70
N GLU A 260 5.79 11.11 17.44
CA GLU A 260 4.43 11.12 17.99
C GLU A 260 3.49 10.11 17.29
N HIS A 261 3.41 10.17 15.96
CA HIS A 261 2.39 9.46 15.15
C HIS A 261 2.91 8.27 14.32
N VAL A 262 4.19 7.94 14.48
CA VAL A 262 4.86 6.83 13.78
C VAL A 262 5.73 6.05 14.76
N MET A 263 6.21 4.87 14.35
CA MET A 263 7.23 4.14 15.10
C MET A 263 8.62 4.38 14.51
N LEU A 264 9.65 4.20 15.33
CA LEU A 264 11.01 4.21 14.84
C LEU A 264 11.21 3.06 13.82
N PRO A 265 11.83 3.34 12.67
CA PRO A 265 12.03 2.34 11.64
C PRO A 265 13.04 1.26 12.08
N ARG A 266 12.77 0.02 11.72
CA ARG A 266 13.71 -1.10 11.83
C ARG A 266 14.55 -1.18 10.56
N SER A 267 15.70 -0.51 10.57
CA SER A 267 16.52 -0.27 9.38
C SER A 267 17.12 -1.53 8.74
N THR A 268 17.35 -2.63 9.48
CA THR A 268 18.06 -3.81 8.96
C THR A 268 17.48 -4.38 7.67
N GLY A 269 16.15 -4.56 7.63
CA GLY A 269 15.48 -5.11 6.45
C GLY A 269 15.50 -4.15 5.26
N THR A 270 15.23 -2.87 5.51
CA THR A 270 15.26 -1.82 4.49
C THR A 270 16.67 -1.65 3.92
N TYR A 271 17.69 -1.55 4.77
CA TYR A 271 19.09 -1.47 4.37
C TYR A 271 19.50 -2.66 3.51
N PHE A 272 19.13 -3.88 3.92
CA PHE A 272 19.41 -5.07 3.14
C PHE A 272 18.77 -5.02 1.76
N CYS A 273 17.49 -4.63 1.65
CA CYS A 273 16.80 -4.51 0.37
C CYS A 273 17.46 -3.46 -0.54
N LEU A 274 17.78 -2.28 0.01
CA LEU A 274 18.44 -1.21 -0.75
C LEU A 274 19.83 -1.62 -1.23
N ASN A 275 20.62 -2.28 -0.39
CA ASN A 275 21.94 -2.77 -0.78
C ASN A 275 21.86 -3.85 -1.87
N GLU A 276 20.91 -4.76 -1.79
CA GLU A 276 20.69 -5.77 -2.84
C GLU A 276 20.21 -5.13 -4.15
N LEU A 277 19.45 -4.04 -4.10
CA LEU A 277 18.86 -3.39 -5.29
C LEU A 277 19.68 -2.20 -5.84
N LYS A 278 20.79 -1.83 -5.19
CA LYS A 278 21.58 -0.61 -5.45
C LYS A 278 21.96 -0.38 -6.92
N ASP A 279 22.21 -1.45 -7.68
CA ASP A 279 22.64 -1.38 -9.08
C ASP A 279 21.45 -1.38 -10.06
N SER A 280 20.22 -1.31 -9.56
CA SER A 280 18.99 -1.51 -10.33
C SER A 280 17.85 -0.54 -9.98
N VAL A 281 18.02 0.26 -8.92
CA VAL A 281 17.05 1.25 -8.46
C VAL A 281 17.81 2.52 -8.12
N GLU A 282 17.35 3.64 -8.65
CA GLU A 282 17.94 4.96 -8.42
C GLU A 282 17.19 5.75 -7.34
N TYR A 283 15.87 5.54 -7.23
CA TYR A 283 15.00 6.34 -6.38
C TYR A 283 14.40 5.54 -5.22
N VAL A 284 14.40 6.16 -4.04
CA VAL A 284 13.63 5.75 -2.87
C VAL A 284 12.59 6.84 -2.60
N TYR A 285 11.32 6.46 -2.58
CA TYR A 285 10.22 7.36 -2.25
C TYR A 285 9.77 7.13 -0.83
N ASP A 286 9.80 8.19 -0.02
CA ASP A 286 9.26 8.20 1.33
C ASP A 286 7.84 8.74 1.33
N CYS A 287 6.88 7.89 1.67
CA CYS A 287 5.47 8.20 1.66
C CYS A 287 4.91 8.10 3.08
N THR A 288 4.45 9.23 3.62
CA THR A 288 3.70 9.21 4.88
C THR A 288 2.21 9.22 4.60
N VAL A 289 1.50 8.21 5.11
CA VAL A 289 0.03 8.11 5.09
C VAL A 289 -0.50 8.54 6.45
N ALA A 290 -1.53 9.37 6.45
CA ALA A 290 -2.23 9.81 7.65
C ALA A 290 -3.73 9.63 7.47
N TYR A 291 -4.41 9.23 8.54
CA TYR A 291 -5.86 9.07 8.59
C TYR A 291 -6.46 9.99 9.63
N GLU A 292 -7.64 10.52 9.33
CA GLU A 292 -8.43 11.23 10.33
C GLU A 292 -8.91 10.25 11.41
N GLY A 293 -8.66 10.59 12.68
CA GLY A 293 -9.13 9.80 13.82
C GLY A 293 -8.32 8.54 14.14
N VAL A 294 -7.18 8.31 13.47
CA VAL A 294 -6.18 7.34 13.92
C VAL A 294 -5.21 8.06 14.87
N PRO A 295 -5.01 7.59 16.11
CA PRO A 295 -4.12 8.22 17.09
C PRO A 295 -2.67 8.36 16.63
#